data_AF-A0A0M5KCH0-F1
#
_entry.id   AF-A0A0M5KCH0-F1
#
_cell.length_a   1.000
_cell.length_b   1.000
_cell.length_c   1.000
_cell.angle_alpha   90.00
_cell.angle_beta   90.00
_cell.angle_gamma   90.00
#
_symmetry.space_group_name_H-M   'P 1'
#
loop_
_entity.id
_entity.type
_entity.pdbx_description
1 polymer ?
#
loop_
_entity_poly.entity_id
_entity_poly.type
_entity_poly.pdbx_seq_one_letter_code
_entity_poly.pdbx_strand_id
1 'polypeptide(L)'
;MKKLLAALASVSFLVSTTATTVVACSFSLKDIESFKYNFDLGEMAEVNQKEIIKAIAKINNITVDSKKDIERIANFQFDVNSIKEERNLSYPSNFNLTRQTENESKIKNYVATIRTSEYSRIAKGTAEIHFKASEEAIRKARNPIQQSQSTLMGYWWNWGNVIGKEQLGWREPQIKAVIESEKNPYDIINISSLYTKEGEGDINSLNINDFTTEPETADRGVYDIDNSQYLIDRKQKKENQSLENETKIIANWGGATADRMIWKWKQKDQLRDRIYFLVDTYGLDGISLAIAGKTLYNRESQATISQVIKEIMVIYWLNNKDFYLSLSTKIQWLFKDGVSTNKPTSIPFIEDLNGWYENIDLLMYNAYRDINFVTAKEDISIEYNGNTTFIKKGEKIKSTYGIGKEEDPAYFYGTLKNLIDKKWNDQAEVYYLGDKPVKIGVASTYSSSASGFKIKDEEDPENGESNWSAALVKLAKDKNELGESITRNLLGFSFFGINIDQILSNPSSKEPLPEDESGNIGPKNPKKWNNGINLKKFIENSEKDRNNKTRF
;
A
#
# COMPACT_ATOMS: atom_id res chain seq x y z
N MET A 1 -43.32 -16.99 -30.10
CA MET A 1 -41.84 -16.89 -30.14
C MET A 1 -41.23 -16.02 -29.03
N LYS A 2 -41.74 -14.83 -28.69
CA LYS A 2 -41.15 -13.98 -27.62
C LYS A 2 -41.21 -14.56 -26.19
N LYS A 3 -42.17 -15.46 -25.88
CA LYS A 3 -42.26 -16.12 -24.56
C LYS A 3 -41.37 -17.34 -24.40
N LEU A 4 -40.91 -17.95 -25.50
CA LEU A 4 -40.01 -19.13 -25.47
C LEU A 4 -38.54 -18.71 -25.25
N LEU A 5 -38.15 -17.55 -25.80
CA LEU A 5 -36.83 -16.94 -25.57
C LEU A 5 -36.63 -16.47 -24.12
N ALA A 6 -37.69 -16.01 -23.45
CA ALA A 6 -37.62 -15.65 -22.02
C ALA A 6 -37.45 -16.87 -21.11
N ALA A 7 -38.03 -18.03 -21.48
CA ALA A 7 -37.85 -19.29 -20.76
C ALA A 7 -36.44 -19.88 -20.97
N LEU A 8 -35.87 -19.76 -22.17
CA LEU A 8 -34.49 -20.21 -22.43
C LEU A 8 -33.43 -19.29 -21.78
N ALA A 9 -33.69 -18.00 -21.60
CA ALA A 9 -32.82 -17.08 -20.85
C ALA A 9 -32.87 -17.32 -19.33
N SER A 10 -34.02 -17.75 -18.80
CA SER A 10 -34.17 -18.06 -17.37
C SER A 10 -33.65 -19.47 -17.02
N VAL A 11 -33.65 -20.41 -17.97
CA VAL A 11 -33.02 -21.73 -17.80
C VAL A 11 -31.50 -21.68 -18.04
N SER A 12 -30.99 -20.78 -18.89
CA SER A 12 -29.54 -20.57 -19.02
C SER A 12 -28.93 -19.73 -17.87
N PHE A 13 -29.73 -18.97 -17.11
CA PHE A 13 -29.29 -18.34 -15.86
C PHE A 13 -29.37 -19.24 -14.61
N LEU A 14 -30.16 -20.32 -14.64
CA LEU A 14 -30.23 -21.28 -13.53
C LEU A 14 -29.13 -22.38 -13.60
N VAL A 15 -28.37 -22.45 -14.69
CA VAL A 15 -27.24 -23.40 -14.85
C VAL A 15 -25.87 -22.71 -14.68
N SER A 16 -25.80 -21.38 -14.50
CA SER A 16 -24.56 -20.68 -14.13
C SER A 16 -24.50 -20.18 -12.68
N THR A 17 -25.52 -20.48 -11.88
CA THR A 17 -25.55 -20.18 -10.43
C THR A 17 -25.40 -21.43 -9.57
N THR A 18 -24.85 -22.52 -10.12
CA THR A 18 -24.07 -23.38 -9.24
C THR A 18 -22.95 -22.50 -8.73
N ALA A 19 -23.14 -22.01 -7.50
CA ALA A 19 -22.04 -21.73 -6.62
C ALA A 19 -20.95 -22.73 -6.99
N THR A 20 -19.81 -22.24 -7.42
CA THR A 20 -18.58 -22.97 -7.14
C THR A 20 -18.53 -23.06 -5.62
N THR A 21 -19.32 -23.96 -5.02
CA THR A 21 -18.78 -24.92 -4.09
C THR A 21 -17.51 -25.36 -4.78
N VAL A 22 -16.43 -24.70 -4.39
CA VAL A 22 -15.08 -25.13 -4.68
C VAL A 22 -15.14 -26.58 -4.27
N VAL A 23 -15.20 -27.47 -5.26
CA VAL A 23 -14.84 -28.86 -5.04
C VAL A 23 -13.41 -28.69 -4.57
N ALA A 24 -13.26 -28.65 -3.25
CA ALA A 24 -12.00 -28.84 -2.59
C ALA A 24 -11.62 -30.27 -2.99
N CYS A 25 -11.03 -30.42 -4.17
CA CYS A 25 -9.90 -31.31 -4.29
C CYS A 25 -9.03 -30.90 -3.12
N SER A 26 -9.11 -31.70 -2.05
CA SER A 26 -8.36 -31.52 -0.84
C SER A 26 -6.91 -31.72 -1.24
N PHE A 27 -6.29 -30.67 -1.78
CA PHE A 27 -4.85 -30.58 -1.85
C PHE A 27 -4.41 -30.82 -0.41
N SER A 28 -3.80 -31.96 -0.17
CA SER A 28 -3.27 -32.30 1.14
C SER A 28 -2.10 -31.35 1.38
N LEU A 29 -2.41 -30.16 1.87
CA LEU A 29 -1.42 -29.16 2.22
C LEU A 29 -0.56 -29.76 3.32
N LYS A 30 0.75 -29.64 3.12
CA LYS A 30 1.72 -30.09 4.10
C LYS A 30 1.62 -29.20 5.33
N ASP A 31 1.78 -29.81 6.50
CA ASP A 31 1.93 -29.05 7.74
C ASP A 31 3.30 -28.36 7.75
N ILE A 32 3.41 -27.16 8.32
CA ILE A 32 4.69 -26.44 8.49
C ILE A 32 5.73 -27.35 9.15
N GLU A 33 5.33 -28.11 10.16
CA GLU A 33 6.24 -29.00 10.91
C GLU A 33 6.85 -30.09 10.01
N SER A 34 6.17 -30.47 8.93
CA SER A 34 6.65 -31.50 8.00
C SER A 34 7.85 -31.05 7.15
N PHE A 35 8.17 -29.74 7.13
CA PHE A 35 9.33 -29.21 6.41
C PHE A 35 10.65 -29.48 7.13
N LYS A 36 10.62 -29.90 8.41
CA LYS A 36 11.81 -30.22 9.21
C LYS A 36 12.82 -29.05 9.29
N TYR A 37 12.33 -27.82 9.27
CA TYR A 37 13.17 -26.65 9.50
C TYR A 37 13.54 -26.52 10.98
N ASN A 38 14.72 -25.97 11.25
CA ASN A 38 15.08 -25.48 12.56
C ASN A 38 14.42 -24.11 12.80
N PHE A 39 13.74 -23.98 13.93
CA PHE A 39 13.00 -22.79 14.36
C PHE A 39 13.58 -22.12 15.61
N ASP A 40 14.77 -22.53 16.08
CA ASP A 40 15.58 -21.76 17.02
C ASP A 40 16.41 -20.72 16.25
N LEU A 41 15.95 -19.48 16.24
CA LEU A 41 16.48 -18.41 15.39
C LEU A 41 17.71 -17.73 15.99
N GLY A 42 18.12 -18.10 17.21
CA GLY A 42 19.23 -17.46 17.91
C GLY A 42 18.95 -16.00 18.29
N GLU A 43 20.00 -15.19 18.34
CA GLU A 43 19.89 -13.77 18.73
C GLU A 43 19.48 -12.88 17.56
N MET A 44 18.51 -12.01 17.83
CA MET A 44 17.90 -11.10 16.86
C MET A 44 17.99 -9.66 17.37
N ALA A 45 18.60 -8.78 16.57
CA ALA A 45 18.67 -7.35 16.85
C ALA A 45 17.30 -6.66 16.66
N GLU A 46 16.54 -7.10 15.66
CA GLU A 46 15.19 -6.63 15.35
C GLU A 46 14.26 -7.83 15.20
N VAL A 47 12.99 -7.64 15.55
CA VAL A 47 11.99 -8.72 15.54
C VAL A 47 10.79 -8.25 14.71
N ASN A 48 10.75 -8.68 13.46
CA ASN A 48 9.69 -8.42 12.49
C ASN A 48 9.64 -9.54 11.44
N GLN A 49 8.63 -9.53 10.56
CA GLN A 49 8.44 -10.56 9.53
C GLN A 49 9.72 -10.80 8.70
N LYS A 50 10.37 -9.73 8.21
CA LYS A 50 11.58 -9.81 7.39
C LYS A 50 12.72 -10.51 8.11
N GLU A 51 13.04 -10.08 9.33
CA GLU A 51 14.18 -10.64 10.07
C GLU A 51 13.92 -12.08 10.54
N ILE A 52 12.67 -12.44 10.84
CA ILE A 52 12.28 -13.83 11.13
C ILE A 52 12.52 -14.71 9.90
N ILE A 53 12.09 -14.28 8.71
CA ILE A 53 12.30 -15.03 7.47
C ILE A 53 13.80 -15.17 7.15
N LYS A 54 14.58 -14.09 7.29
CA LYS A 54 16.04 -14.13 7.10
C LYS A 54 16.72 -15.08 8.08
N ALA A 55 16.31 -15.08 9.35
CA ALA A 55 16.87 -15.98 10.37
C ALA A 55 16.54 -17.45 10.06
N ILE A 56 15.29 -17.76 9.70
CA ILE A 56 14.88 -19.10 9.25
C ILE A 56 15.70 -19.53 8.04
N ALA A 57 15.88 -18.65 7.05
CA ALA A 57 16.66 -18.97 5.87
C ALA A 57 18.13 -19.25 6.20
N LYS A 58 18.74 -18.41 7.04
CA LYS A 58 20.13 -18.54 7.46
C LYS A 58 20.38 -19.87 8.19
N ILE A 59 19.56 -20.24 9.17
CA ILE A 59 19.80 -21.46 9.97
C ILE A 59 19.52 -22.74 9.19
N ASN A 60 18.66 -22.67 8.17
CA ASN A 60 18.33 -23.80 7.30
C ASN A 60 19.13 -23.82 5.98
N ASN A 61 20.15 -22.95 5.84
CA ASN A 61 20.97 -22.82 4.62
C ASN A 61 20.16 -22.59 3.33
N ILE A 62 19.06 -21.83 3.42
CA ILE A 62 18.22 -21.47 2.28
C ILE A 62 18.88 -20.27 1.58
N THR A 63 19.22 -20.44 0.30
CA THR A 63 19.77 -19.39 -0.55
C THR A 63 18.76 -18.94 -1.60
N VAL A 64 19.12 -17.92 -2.38
CA VAL A 64 18.30 -17.43 -3.52
C VAL A 64 18.03 -18.50 -4.58
N ASP A 65 18.86 -19.55 -4.65
CA ASP A 65 18.70 -20.66 -5.59
C ASP A 65 17.73 -21.74 -5.07
N SER A 66 17.40 -21.73 -3.78
CA SER A 66 16.53 -22.70 -3.12
C SER A 66 15.05 -22.44 -3.40
N LYS A 67 14.63 -22.47 -4.69
CA LYS A 67 13.27 -22.07 -5.13
C LYS A 67 12.12 -22.68 -4.32
N LYS A 68 12.20 -23.98 -4.00
CA LYS A 68 11.17 -24.68 -3.21
C LYS A 68 11.12 -24.21 -1.75
N ASP A 69 12.26 -23.90 -1.17
CA ASP A 69 12.32 -23.45 0.22
C ASP A 69 11.92 -21.98 0.33
N ILE A 70 12.28 -21.15 -0.66
CA ILE A 70 11.74 -19.79 -0.84
C ILE A 70 10.21 -19.82 -0.91
N GLU A 71 9.64 -20.67 -1.78
CA GLU A 71 8.19 -20.86 -1.88
C GLU A 71 7.56 -21.19 -0.53
N ARG A 72 8.18 -22.07 0.27
CA ARG A 72 7.69 -22.47 1.59
C ARG A 72 7.78 -21.34 2.62
N ILE A 73 8.96 -20.74 2.79
CA ILE A 73 9.14 -19.69 3.82
C ILE A 73 8.37 -18.42 3.47
N ALA A 74 8.14 -18.14 2.18
CA ALA A 74 7.23 -17.09 1.73
C ALA A 74 5.79 -17.27 2.23
N ASN A 75 5.39 -18.47 2.67
CA ASN A 75 4.06 -18.70 3.25
C ASN A 75 3.99 -18.45 4.76
N PHE A 76 5.11 -18.22 5.43
CA PHE A 76 5.14 -18.01 6.87
C PHE A 76 4.74 -16.58 7.22
N GLN A 77 3.87 -16.45 8.22
CA GLN A 77 3.44 -15.20 8.81
C GLN A 77 3.78 -15.22 10.29
N PHE A 78 4.55 -14.24 10.73
CA PHE A 78 4.92 -14.06 12.12
C PHE A 78 3.73 -13.50 12.92
N ASP A 79 3.29 -14.22 13.96
CA ASP A 79 2.28 -13.71 14.89
C ASP A 79 2.95 -12.96 16.04
N VAL A 80 3.10 -11.65 15.86
CA VAL A 80 3.64 -10.73 16.87
C VAL A 80 2.91 -10.82 18.21
N ASN A 81 1.60 -11.11 18.22
CA ASN A 81 0.83 -11.17 19.46
C ASN A 81 1.12 -12.44 20.27
N SER A 82 1.69 -13.46 19.62
CA SER A 82 2.05 -14.73 20.26
C SER A 82 3.37 -14.68 21.05
N ILE A 83 4.15 -13.59 20.95
CA ILE A 83 5.42 -13.44 21.65
C ILE A 83 5.21 -13.55 23.17
N LYS A 84 5.96 -14.46 23.80
CA LYS A 84 6.00 -14.67 25.25
C LYS A 84 7.46 -14.80 25.69
N GLU A 85 7.80 -14.22 26.85
CA GLU A 85 9.11 -14.45 27.47
C GLU A 85 9.16 -15.90 27.97
N GLU A 86 10.19 -16.63 27.56
CA GLU A 86 10.42 -18.00 28.02
C GLU A 86 11.00 -17.94 29.43
N ARG A 87 10.14 -18.00 30.44
CA ARG A 87 10.59 -18.06 31.83
C ARG A 87 11.15 -19.46 32.08
N ASN A 88 12.46 -19.57 32.24
CA ASN A 88 13.08 -20.77 32.77
C ASN A 88 12.40 -21.13 34.11
N LEU A 89 11.63 -22.22 34.14
CA LEU A 89 10.96 -22.77 35.34
C LEU A 89 11.98 -23.39 36.34
N SER A 90 13.20 -22.86 36.41
CA SER A 90 14.28 -23.46 37.18
C SER A 90 15.15 -22.39 37.85
N TYR A 91 14.59 -21.69 38.83
CA TYR A 91 15.36 -21.24 39.99
C TYR A 91 14.46 -21.24 41.23
N PRO A 92 14.82 -21.96 42.31
CA PRO A 92 14.14 -21.84 43.58
C PRO A 92 14.27 -20.41 44.10
N SER A 93 13.13 -19.85 44.48
CA SER A 93 12.95 -18.56 45.12
C SER A 93 13.82 -18.45 46.37
N ASN A 94 14.95 -17.75 46.27
CA ASN A 94 15.65 -17.09 47.37
C ASN A 94 16.69 -16.12 46.77
N PHE A 95 16.24 -14.99 46.24
CA PHE A 95 17.15 -13.89 45.93
C PHE A 95 16.50 -12.55 46.25
N ASN A 96 17.12 -11.83 47.19
CA ASN A 96 16.66 -10.57 47.72
C ASN A 96 16.66 -9.48 46.64
N LEU A 97 15.57 -8.71 46.61
CA LEU A 97 15.39 -7.51 45.79
C LEU A 97 16.26 -6.37 46.32
N THR A 98 17.44 -6.17 45.74
CA THR A 98 18.05 -4.84 45.68
C THR A 98 17.58 -4.18 44.38
N ARG A 99 16.79 -3.11 44.52
CA ARG A 99 16.45 -2.17 43.43
C ARG A 99 17.75 -1.54 42.92
N GLN A 100 18.32 -2.09 41.86
CA GLN A 100 19.20 -1.37 40.95
C GLN A 100 18.37 -0.94 39.74
N THR A 101 18.17 0.36 39.64
CA THR A 101 17.90 1.04 38.38
C THR A 101 19.16 0.96 37.52
N GLU A 102 19.24 -0.04 36.65
CA GLU A 102 20.23 -0.05 35.55
C GLU A 102 19.47 -0.15 34.22
N ASN A 103 19.75 0.84 33.38
CA ASN A 103 19.31 1.00 32.01
C ASN A 103 19.66 -0.21 31.14
N GLU A 104 18.73 -0.54 30.23
CA GLU A 104 18.93 -1.01 28.85
C GLU A 104 19.83 -2.25 28.56
N SER A 105 19.28 -3.16 27.75
CA SER A 105 19.94 -4.23 26.97
C SER A 105 20.04 -5.66 27.53
N LYS A 106 19.25 -6.07 28.52
CA LYS A 106 19.22 -7.52 28.87
C LYS A 106 18.52 -8.31 27.75
N ILE A 107 19.30 -9.03 26.96
CA ILE A 107 18.81 -10.01 25.98
C ILE A 107 18.14 -11.16 26.75
N LYS A 108 16.90 -11.50 26.36
CA LYS A 108 16.06 -12.53 26.98
C LYS A 108 15.64 -13.56 25.93
N ASN A 109 15.27 -14.76 26.38
CA ASN A 109 14.67 -15.79 25.54
C ASN A 109 13.17 -15.52 25.36
N TYR A 110 12.71 -15.64 24.12
CA TYR A 110 11.32 -15.50 23.74
C TYR A 110 10.89 -16.67 22.89
N VAL A 111 9.61 -16.99 23.02
CA VAL A 111 8.90 -17.95 22.19
C VAL A 111 7.77 -17.21 21.47
N ALA A 112 7.54 -17.55 20.21
CA ALA A 112 6.43 -17.03 19.42
C ALA A 112 5.97 -18.09 18.41
N THR A 113 4.96 -17.75 17.61
CA THR A 113 4.43 -18.63 16.57
C THR A 113 4.57 -18.00 15.20
N ILE A 114 4.91 -18.83 14.23
CA ILE A 114 4.66 -18.56 12.81
C ILE A 114 3.47 -19.41 12.36
N ARG A 115 2.70 -18.87 11.44
CA ARG A 115 1.55 -19.57 10.85
C ARG A 115 1.57 -19.43 9.35
N THR A 116 0.91 -20.34 8.66
CA THR A 116 0.58 -20.13 7.25
C THR A 116 -0.69 -19.30 7.14
N SER A 117 -0.76 -18.47 6.10
CA SER A 117 -2.00 -17.80 5.74
C SER A 117 -3.12 -18.80 5.43
N GLU A 118 -4.35 -18.42 5.78
CA GLU A 118 -5.57 -19.18 5.44
C GLU A 118 -5.79 -19.32 3.92
N TYR A 119 -5.19 -18.42 3.14
CA TYR A 119 -5.23 -18.45 1.67
C TYR A 119 -4.04 -19.21 1.03
N SER A 120 -3.16 -19.81 1.84
CA SER A 120 -2.01 -20.56 1.34
C SER A 120 -2.44 -21.77 0.52
N ARG A 121 -1.71 -22.00 -0.58
CA ARG A 121 -1.81 -23.21 -1.41
C ARG A 121 -0.57 -24.10 -1.30
N ILE A 122 0.34 -23.79 -0.38
CA ILE A 122 1.62 -24.49 -0.19
C ILE A 122 1.63 -25.30 1.11
N ALA A 123 1.22 -24.67 2.21
CA ALA A 123 1.26 -25.29 3.52
C ALA A 123 0.11 -24.83 4.41
N LYS A 124 -0.09 -25.55 5.51
CA LYS A 124 -1.04 -25.20 6.56
C LYS A 124 -0.38 -25.35 7.94
N GLY A 125 -1.03 -24.81 8.97
CA GLY A 125 -0.65 -25.03 10.36
C GLY A 125 0.16 -23.89 10.96
N THR A 126 0.73 -24.19 12.12
CA THR A 126 1.48 -23.25 12.96
C THR A 126 2.73 -23.95 13.47
N ALA A 127 3.83 -23.23 13.60
CA ALA A 127 5.04 -23.73 14.25
C ALA A 127 5.50 -22.74 15.31
N GLU A 128 6.08 -23.27 16.38
CA GLU A 128 6.74 -22.49 17.42
C GLU A 128 8.15 -22.09 16.96
N ILE A 129 8.54 -20.85 17.26
CA ILE A 129 9.88 -20.32 17.04
C ILE A 129 10.46 -19.84 18.36
N HIS A 130 11.75 -20.04 18.55
CA HIS A 130 12.51 -19.58 19.72
C HIS A 130 13.55 -18.57 19.26
N PHE A 131 13.76 -17.51 20.03
CA PHE A 131 14.77 -16.50 19.71
C PHE A 131 15.18 -15.70 20.95
N LYS A 132 16.30 -15.00 20.85
CA LYS A 132 16.82 -14.09 21.85
C LYS A 132 16.72 -12.66 21.34
N ALA A 133 16.19 -11.75 22.14
CA ALA A 133 16.07 -10.34 21.74
C ALA A 133 16.15 -9.42 22.96
N SER A 134 16.41 -8.14 22.73
CA SER A 134 16.27 -7.11 23.77
C SER A 134 14.78 -6.78 24.01
N GLU A 135 14.45 -6.31 25.22
CA GLU A 135 13.08 -5.84 25.52
C GLU A 135 12.62 -4.73 24.57
N GLU A 136 13.55 -3.86 24.15
CA GLU A 136 13.27 -2.79 23.19
C GLU A 136 12.91 -3.34 21.80
N ALA A 137 13.62 -4.36 21.31
CA ALA A 137 13.28 -5.02 20.06
C ALA A 137 11.88 -5.66 20.13
N ILE A 138 11.52 -6.27 21.26
CA ILE A 138 10.16 -6.82 21.47
C ILE A 138 9.11 -5.71 21.56
N ARG A 139 9.41 -4.61 22.26
CA ARG A 139 8.50 -3.46 22.38
C ARG A 139 8.21 -2.87 21.01
N LYS A 140 9.24 -2.71 20.17
CA LYS A 140 9.09 -2.32 18.76
C LYS A 140 8.27 -3.35 18.00
N ALA A 141 8.59 -4.64 18.11
CA ALA A 141 7.89 -5.72 17.40
C ALA A 141 6.38 -5.68 17.63
N ARG A 142 5.96 -5.51 18.90
CA ARG A 142 4.54 -5.40 19.32
C ARG A 142 3.81 -4.17 18.78
N ASN A 143 4.54 -3.20 18.22
CA ASN A 143 3.97 -2.02 17.59
C ASN A 143 4.57 -1.82 16.19
N PRO A 144 4.23 -2.68 15.22
CA PRO A 144 4.85 -2.67 13.90
C PRO A 144 4.65 -1.32 13.18
N ILE A 145 3.52 -0.66 13.43
CA ILE A 145 3.19 0.66 12.87
C ILE A 145 4.18 1.73 13.30
N GLN A 146 4.67 1.70 14.54
CA GLN A 146 5.67 2.67 15.02
C GLN A 146 7.05 2.48 14.37
N GLN A 147 7.28 1.34 13.70
CA GLN A 147 8.51 1.13 12.93
C GLN A 147 8.40 1.69 11.50
N SER A 148 7.17 1.94 11.02
CA SER A 148 6.95 2.43 9.67
C SER A 148 7.21 3.94 9.57
N GLN A 149 7.87 4.35 8.49
CA GLN A 149 8.15 5.76 8.22
C GLN A 149 6.91 6.47 7.67
N SER A 150 6.60 7.65 8.20
CA SER A 150 5.59 8.49 7.56
C SER A 150 6.16 9.06 6.26
N THR A 151 5.43 8.90 5.15
CA THR A 151 5.95 9.22 3.82
C THR A 151 4.86 9.76 2.92
N LEU A 152 5.23 10.68 2.03
CA LEU A 152 4.41 11.14 0.93
C LEU A 152 4.75 10.35 -0.34
N MET A 153 3.76 9.63 -0.87
CA MET A 153 3.86 8.95 -2.15
C MET A 153 3.18 9.76 -3.25
N GLY A 154 3.77 9.89 -4.42
CA GLY A 154 3.12 10.53 -5.57
C GLY A 154 3.02 9.56 -6.74
N TYR A 155 1.85 9.49 -7.37
CA TYR A 155 1.68 8.70 -8.59
C TYR A 155 2.17 9.52 -9.79
N TRP A 156 3.09 8.92 -10.53
CA TRP A 156 3.58 9.43 -11.82
C TRP A 156 3.09 8.52 -12.93
N TRP A 157 2.82 9.10 -14.09
CA TRP A 157 2.47 8.34 -15.28
C TRP A 157 3.06 8.98 -16.53
N ASN A 158 3.17 8.19 -17.59
CA ASN A 158 3.76 8.65 -18.84
C ASN A 158 2.71 9.02 -19.91
N TRP A 159 1.40 8.95 -19.65
CA TRP A 159 0.38 9.44 -20.59
C TRP A 159 0.18 10.97 -20.50
N GLY A 160 -0.08 11.62 -21.63
CA GLY A 160 -0.27 13.07 -21.69
C GLY A 160 -1.54 13.55 -20.96
N ASN A 161 -1.51 14.80 -20.47
CA ASN A 161 -2.64 15.44 -19.78
C ASN A 161 -2.77 16.92 -20.15
N VAL A 162 -4.00 17.42 -20.12
CA VAL A 162 -4.32 18.82 -20.44
C VAL A 162 -5.20 19.39 -19.33
N ILE A 163 -4.83 20.55 -18.79
CA ILE A 163 -5.65 21.34 -17.86
C ILE A 163 -5.68 22.79 -18.35
N GLY A 164 -6.86 23.23 -18.81
CA GLY A 164 -7.00 24.56 -19.38
C GLY A 164 -6.12 24.71 -20.63
N LYS A 165 -5.16 25.65 -20.59
CA LYS A 165 -4.18 25.88 -21.66
C LYS A 165 -2.87 25.11 -21.46
N GLU A 166 -2.67 24.53 -20.29
CA GLU A 166 -1.44 23.84 -19.93
C GLU A 166 -1.52 22.38 -20.33
N GLN A 167 -0.44 21.83 -20.88
CA GLN A 167 -0.38 20.45 -21.34
C GLN A 167 0.95 19.81 -21.01
N LEU A 168 0.91 18.62 -20.40
CA LEU A 168 2.06 17.71 -20.41
C LEU A 168 1.88 16.69 -21.52
N GLY A 169 2.91 16.60 -22.36
CA GLY A 169 3.00 15.59 -23.41
C GLY A 169 3.11 14.18 -22.83
N TRP A 170 2.98 13.21 -23.71
CA TRP A 170 3.39 11.83 -23.43
C TRP A 170 4.87 11.85 -22.96
N ARG A 171 5.18 11.09 -21.91
CA ARG A 171 6.50 10.95 -21.23
C ARG A 171 6.93 12.11 -20.32
N GLU A 172 6.09 13.13 -20.16
CA GLU A 172 6.39 14.32 -19.36
C GLU A 172 5.54 14.42 -18.07
N PRO A 173 6.10 14.98 -16.97
CA PRO A 173 7.50 15.36 -16.82
C PRO A 173 8.40 14.12 -16.76
N GLN A 174 9.64 14.21 -17.23
CA GLN A 174 10.61 13.12 -17.04
C GLN A 174 10.77 12.78 -15.55
N ILE A 175 10.86 11.49 -15.21
CA ILE A 175 11.03 11.01 -13.82
C ILE A 175 12.27 11.64 -13.19
N LYS A 176 13.36 11.73 -13.96
CA LYS A 176 14.61 12.39 -13.55
C LYS A 176 14.36 13.82 -13.08
N ALA A 177 13.60 14.59 -13.86
CA ALA A 177 13.32 15.99 -13.55
C ALA A 177 12.48 16.14 -12.27
N VAL A 178 11.55 15.20 -12.03
CA VAL A 178 10.77 15.15 -10.77
C VAL A 178 11.68 14.90 -9.57
N ILE A 179 12.57 13.91 -9.66
CA ILE A 179 13.44 13.50 -8.54
C ILE A 179 14.53 14.53 -8.24
N GLU A 180 15.14 15.10 -9.28
CA GLU A 180 16.22 16.09 -9.15
C GLU A 180 15.71 17.50 -8.85
N SER A 181 14.39 17.70 -8.76
CA SER A 181 13.78 18.97 -8.34
C SER A 181 14.18 19.29 -6.89
N GLU A 182 14.79 20.46 -6.67
CA GLU A 182 15.27 20.92 -5.35
C GLU A 182 14.18 20.88 -4.27
N LYS A 183 12.91 21.00 -4.67
CA LYS A 183 11.75 21.02 -3.77
C LYS A 183 10.83 19.81 -3.93
N ASN A 184 11.32 18.69 -4.46
CA ASN A 184 10.52 17.47 -4.56
C ASN A 184 9.97 17.06 -3.18
N PRO A 185 8.65 17.08 -2.96
CA PRO A 185 8.07 16.74 -1.66
C PRO A 185 7.85 15.22 -1.49
N TYR A 186 8.02 14.43 -2.55
CA TYR A 186 7.67 13.02 -2.58
C TYR A 186 8.85 12.14 -2.13
N ASP A 187 8.62 11.37 -1.08
CA ASP A 187 9.56 10.35 -0.61
C ASP A 187 9.54 9.09 -1.51
N ILE A 188 8.40 8.87 -2.20
CA ILE A 188 8.16 7.71 -3.06
C ILE A 188 7.46 8.15 -4.34
N ILE A 189 8.05 7.80 -5.49
CA ILE A 189 7.42 7.91 -6.81
C ILE A 189 6.81 6.56 -7.18
N ASN A 190 5.50 6.53 -7.45
CA ASN A 190 4.78 5.33 -7.83
C ASN A 190 4.37 5.39 -9.31
N ILE A 191 5.07 4.62 -10.15
CA ILE A 191 4.92 4.64 -11.61
C ILE A 191 3.68 3.85 -12.01
N SER A 192 2.71 4.54 -12.62
CA SER A 192 1.50 3.93 -13.17
C SER A 192 1.65 3.66 -14.68
N SER A 193 1.45 2.44 -15.16
CA SER A 193 1.15 1.20 -14.41
C SER A 193 1.88 0.00 -14.99
N LEU A 194 2.15 -0.98 -14.13
CA LEU A 194 2.54 -2.34 -14.49
C LEU A 194 1.27 -3.16 -14.75
N TYR A 195 1.06 -3.61 -15.99
CA TYR A 195 -0.12 -4.39 -16.39
C TYR A 195 0.13 -5.19 -17.68
N THR A 196 -0.80 -6.09 -18.01
CA THR A 196 -0.81 -6.86 -19.27
C THR A 196 -1.63 -6.14 -20.34
N LYS A 197 -1.12 -6.00 -21.56
CA LYS A 197 -1.85 -5.36 -22.67
C LYS A 197 -3.00 -6.24 -23.21
N GLU A 198 -2.82 -7.56 -23.26
CA GLU A 198 -3.81 -8.47 -23.88
C GLU A 198 -4.76 -9.19 -22.89
N GLY A 199 -4.64 -8.91 -21.58
CA GLY A 199 -5.60 -9.37 -20.56
C GLY A 199 -5.24 -10.69 -19.86
N GLU A 200 -6.23 -11.57 -19.67
CA GLU A 200 -6.16 -12.71 -18.75
C GLU A 200 -4.99 -13.66 -19.06
N GLY A 201 -4.07 -13.82 -18.12
CA GLY A 201 -2.98 -14.80 -18.20
C GLY A 201 -1.85 -14.45 -19.17
N ASP A 202 -1.84 -13.27 -19.80
CA ASP A 202 -0.78 -12.86 -20.73
C ASP A 202 0.44 -12.31 -19.99
N ILE A 203 1.33 -13.22 -19.58
CA ILE A 203 2.58 -12.87 -18.90
C ILE A 203 3.55 -12.12 -19.82
N ASN A 204 3.49 -12.36 -21.14
CA ASN A 204 4.50 -11.85 -22.07
C ASN A 204 4.32 -10.35 -22.32
N SER A 205 3.10 -9.84 -22.36
CA SER A 205 2.86 -8.39 -22.46
C SER A 205 2.93 -7.64 -21.13
N LEU A 206 3.14 -8.34 -20.01
CA LEU A 206 3.27 -7.71 -18.70
C LEU A 206 4.47 -6.78 -18.71
N ASN A 207 4.20 -5.47 -18.55
CA ASN A 207 5.22 -4.42 -18.56
C ASN A 207 4.71 -3.13 -17.90
N ILE A 208 5.63 -2.19 -17.63
CA ILE A 208 5.32 -0.84 -17.16
C ILE A 208 4.95 0.01 -18.37
N ASN A 209 3.65 0.12 -18.66
CA ASN A 209 3.09 0.87 -19.79
C ASN A 209 3.94 0.83 -21.09
N ASP A 210 4.53 1.97 -21.48
CA ASP A 210 5.34 2.13 -22.71
C ASP A 210 6.85 2.07 -22.44
N PHE A 211 7.28 1.52 -21.31
CA PHE A 211 8.70 1.36 -21.00
C PHE A 211 9.28 0.20 -21.81
N THR A 212 10.59 0.22 -22.04
CA THR A 212 11.33 -0.87 -22.70
C THR A 212 12.50 -1.29 -21.85
N THR A 213 12.84 -2.58 -21.85
CA THR A 213 14.04 -3.10 -21.18
C THR A 213 15.28 -3.02 -22.07
N GLU A 214 15.12 -2.60 -23.32
CA GLU A 214 16.16 -2.50 -24.35
C GLU A 214 16.10 -1.08 -24.99
N PRO A 215 16.38 -0.02 -24.21
CA PRO A 215 16.26 1.37 -24.67
C PRO A 215 17.16 1.69 -25.88
N GLU A 216 18.30 1.01 -26.04
CA GLU A 216 19.26 1.24 -27.10
C GLU A 216 18.82 0.78 -28.50
N THR A 217 17.89 -0.17 -28.58
CA THR A 217 17.36 -0.70 -29.85
C THR A 217 15.89 -0.37 -30.10
N ALA A 218 15.19 0.17 -29.09
CA ALA A 218 13.76 0.44 -29.15
C ALA A 218 13.39 1.61 -30.06
N ASP A 219 12.17 1.56 -30.62
CA ASP A 219 11.60 2.65 -31.41
C ASP A 219 11.12 3.79 -30.49
N ARG A 220 11.72 4.98 -30.66
CA ARG A 220 11.33 6.22 -29.96
C ARG A 220 9.90 6.65 -30.24
N GLY A 221 9.26 6.18 -31.31
CA GLY A 221 7.84 6.43 -31.60
C GLY A 221 6.88 5.59 -30.75
N VAL A 222 7.36 4.50 -30.14
CA VAL A 222 6.54 3.53 -29.39
C VAL A 222 6.87 3.54 -27.90
N TYR A 223 8.15 3.66 -27.55
CA TYR A 223 8.61 3.46 -26.17
C TYR A 223 9.16 4.73 -25.52
N ASP A 224 8.89 4.87 -24.23
CA ASP A 224 9.47 5.89 -23.36
C ASP A 224 10.94 5.59 -23.03
N ILE A 225 11.81 5.80 -24.03
CA ILE A 225 13.24 5.46 -23.96
C ILE A 225 13.94 6.23 -22.85
N ASP A 226 13.66 7.52 -22.71
CA ASP A 226 14.41 8.38 -21.80
C ASP A 226 14.12 8.03 -20.33
N ASN A 227 12.85 7.82 -19.96
CA ASN A 227 12.51 7.36 -18.62
C ASN A 227 12.95 5.90 -18.38
N SER A 228 12.90 5.02 -19.40
CA SER A 228 13.41 3.64 -19.30
C SER A 228 14.92 3.61 -19.02
N GLN A 229 15.70 4.37 -19.79
CA GLN A 229 17.15 4.47 -19.62
C GLN A 229 17.51 5.06 -18.26
N TYR A 230 16.80 6.10 -17.82
CA TYR A 230 17.03 6.69 -16.50
C TYR A 230 16.90 5.66 -15.37
N LEU A 231 15.86 4.81 -15.40
CA LEU A 231 15.65 3.78 -14.39
C LEU A 231 16.74 2.70 -14.41
N ILE A 232 17.15 2.26 -15.61
CA ILE A 232 18.23 1.28 -15.79
C ILE A 232 19.57 1.86 -15.30
N ASP A 233 19.89 3.10 -15.66
CA ASP A 233 21.11 3.78 -15.21
C ASP A 233 21.11 4.01 -13.69
N ARG A 234 19.95 4.35 -13.12
CA ARG A 234 19.79 4.53 -11.68
C ARG A 234 20.12 3.25 -10.93
N LYS A 235 19.65 2.08 -11.41
CA LYS A 235 20.00 0.79 -10.82
C LYS A 235 21.52 0.64 -10.67
N GLN A 236 22.25 0.85 -11.76
CA GLN A 236 23.71 0.69 -11.79
C GLN A 236 24.40 1.66 -10.83
N LYS A 237 23.90 2.89 -10.68
CA LYS A 237 24.42 3.85 -9.70
C LYS A 237 24.20 3.37 -8.27
N LYS A 238 23.01 2.88 -7.92
CA LYS A 238 22.70 2.36 -6.58
C LYS A 238 23.54 1.15 -6.19
N GLU A 239 23.88 0.30 -7.15
CA GLU A 239 24.73 -0.87 -6.88
C GLU A 239 26.19 -0.48 -6.67
N ASN A 240 26.63 0.65 -7.22
CA ASN A 240 28.00 1.15 -7.10
C ASN A 240 28.19 2.21 -5.99
N GLN A 241 27.12 2.83 -5.50
CA GLN A 241 27.14 3.90 -4.52
C GLN A 241 26.12 3.62 -3.41
N SER A 242 26.55 3.69 -2.15
CA SER A 242 25.64 3.66 -1.00
C SER A 242 24.89 4.99 -0.92
N LEU A 243 23.80 5.11 -1.66
CA LEU A 243 22.93 6.28 -1.66
C LEU A 243 21.92 6.17 -0.51
N GLU A 244 22.33 6.58 0.69
CA GLU A 244 21.40 6.79 1.80
C GLU A 244 20.49 8.00 1.49
N ASN A 245 19.18 7.87 1.72
CA ASN A 245 18.15 8.91 1.56
C ASN A 245 17.68 9.26 0.14
N GLU A 246 17.85 8.38 -0.84
CA GLU A 246 17.26 8.56 -2.17
C GLU A 246 15.73 8.35 -2.17
N THR A 247 15.00 9.16 -2.95
CA THR A 247 13.58 8.94 -3.26
C THR A 247 13.38 7.52 -3.81
N LYS A 248 12.45 6.77 -3.22
CA LYS A 248 12.12 5.42 -3.69
C LYS A 248 11.29 5.48 -4.97
N ILE A 249 11.53 4.58 -5.91
CA ILE A 249 10.74 4.43 -7.13
C ILE A 249 10.12 3.04 -7.16
N ILE A 250 8.79 2.96 -7.17
CA ILE A 250 8.05 1.70 -7.20
C ILE A 250 7.13 1.64 -8.42
N ALA A 251 6.70 0.42 -8.80
CA ALA A 251 5.69 0.25 -9.85
C ALA A 251 4.29 -0.01 -9.26
N ASN A 252 3.28 0.62 -9.85
CA ASN A 252 1.88 0.38 -9.54
C ASN A 252 1.37 -0.82 -10.34
N TRP A 253 1.28 -2.00 -9.72
CA TRP A 253 0.75 -3.19 -10.38
C TRP A 253 -0.79 -3.16 -10.38
N GLY A 254 -1.35 -2.86 -11.55
CA GLY A 254 -2.79 -2.76 -11.77
C GLY A 254 -3.23 -1.38 -12.24
N GLY A 255 -4.25 -0.82 -11.56
CA GLY A 255 -4.94 0.39 -12.00
C GLY A 255 -6.21 0.11 -12.82
N ALA A 256 -6.92 1.17 -13.19
CA ALA A 256 -8.25 1.08 -13.80
C ALA A 256 -8.28 0.31 -15.13
N THR A 257 -7.18 0.34 -15.89
CA THR A 257 -7.02 -0.34 -17.19
C THR A 257 -6.63 -1.81 -17.07
N ALA A 258 -6.32 -2.29 -15.86
CA ALA A 258 -5.85 -3.64 -15.60
C ALA A 258 -6.94 -4.58 -15.05
N ASP A 259 -8.19 -4.36 -15.47
CA ASP A 259 -9.40 -4.99 -14.92
C ASP A 259 -9.48 -6.52 -15.14
N ARG A 260 -8.59 -7.10 -15.96
CA ARG A 260 -8.61 -8.49 -16.42
C ARG A 260 -7.31 -9.25 -16.18
N MET A 261 -6.47 -8.82 -15.24
CA MET A 261 -5.25 -9.58 -14.88
C MET A 261 -5.59 -10.78 -13.99
N ILE A 262 -6.12 -11.85 -14.59
CA ILE A 262 -6.39 -13.12 -13.89
C ILE A 262 -5.22 -14.07 -14.06
N TRP A 263 -4.66 -14.50 -12.94
CA TRP A 263 -3.53 -15.43 -12.89
C TRP A 263 -3.97 -16.78 -12.33
N LYS A 264 -3.44 -17.85 -12.94
CA LYS A 264 -3.62 -19.21 -12.45
C LYS A 264 -2.44 -19.65 -11.61
N TRP A 265 -2.66 -20.54 -10.65
CA TRP A 265 -1.57 -21.02 -9.80
C TRP A 265 -0.44 -21.69 -10.58
N LYS A 266 -0.77 -22.40 -11.67
CA LYS A 266 0.22 -22.99 -12.59
C LYS A 266 1.15 -21.97 -13.25
N GLN A 267 0.77 -20.69 -13.29
CA GLN A 267 1.56 -19.58 -13.85
C GLN A 267 2.44 -18.89 -12.80
N LYS A 268 2.34 -19.27 -11.52
CA LYS A 268 3.02 -18.60 -10.41
C LYS A 268 4.51 -18.37 -10.68
N ASP A 269 5.26 -19.41 -11.06
CA ASP A 269 6.70 -19.28 -11.25
C ASP A 269 7.05 -18.37 -12.44
N GLN A 270 6.32 -18.49 -13.56
CA GLN A 270 6.51 -17.62 -14.73
C GLN A 270 6.18 -16.16 -14.38
N LEU A 271 5.11 -15.93 -13.61
CA LEU A 271 4.72 -14.60 -13.17
C LEU A 271 5.74 -14.01 -12.19
N ARG A 272 6.25 -14.80 -11.23
CA ARG A 272 7.34 -14.40 -10.34
C ARG A 272 8.56 -13.98 -11.13
N ASP A 273 9.02 -14.82 -12.04
CA ASP A 273 10.25 -14.57 -12.79
C ASP A 273 10.10 -13.33 -13.68
N ARG A 274 8.92 -13.12 -14.29
CA ARG A 274 8.64 -11.91 -15.08
C ARG A 274 8.57 -10.64 -14.24
N ILE A 275 7.87 -10.65 -13.11
CA ILE A 275 7.78 -9.48 -12.22
C ILE A 275 9.17 -9.16 -11.65
N TYR A 276 9.89 -10.17 -11.18
CA TYR A 276 11.26 -10.01 -10.68
C TYR A 276 12.16 -9.40 -11.74
N PHE A 277 12.12 -9.92 -12.97
CA PHE A 277 12.88 -9.37 -14.10
C PHE A 277 12.58 -7.89 -14.32
N LEU A 278 11.31 -7.47 -14.31
CA LEU A 278 10.96 -6.06 -14.53
C LEU A 278 11.42 -5.16 -13.38
N VAL A 279 11.16 -5.55 -12.13
CA VAL A 279 11.58 -4.78 -10.96
C VAL A 279 13.10 -4.65 -10.91
N ASP A 280 13.82 -5.74 -11.13
CA ASP A 280 15.28 -5.74 -11.10
C ASP A 280 15.86 -4.98 -12.29
N THR A 281 15.35 -5.15 -13.52
CA THR A 281 15.85 -4.45 -14.71
C THR A 281 15.73 -2.94 -14.58
N TYR A 282 14.59 -2.45 -14.12
CA TYR A 282 14.34 -1.02 -13.92
C TYR A 282 14.87 -0.48 -12.59
N GLY A 283 15.54 -1.30 -11.77
CA GLY A 283 16.06 -0.86 -10.46
C GLY A 283 14.98 -0.29 -9.54
N LEU A 284 13.77 -0.86 -9.60
CA LEU A 284 12.66 -0.44 -8.76
C LEU A 284 12.88 -0.89 -7.32
N ASP A 285 12.46 -0.03 -6.38
CA ASP A 285 12.55 -0.26 -4.95
C ASP A 285 11.37 -1.10 -4.42
N GLY A 286 10.41 -1.46 -5.27
CA GLY A 286 9.25 -2.25 -4.86
C GLY A 286 8.02 -2.13 -5.77
N ILE A 287 6.87 -2.57 -5.23
CA ILE A 287 5.58 -2.63 -5.93
C ILE A 287 4.45 -2.11 -5.03
N SER A 288 3.52 -1.33 -5.62
CA SER A 288 2.18 -1.12 -5.07
C SER A 288 1.17 -2.04 -5.74
N LEU A 289 0.47 -2.87 -4.98
CA LEU A 289 -0.63 -3.70 -5.50
C LEU A 289 -1.91 -2.87 -5.59
N ALA A 290 -2.19 -2.31 -6.76
CA ALA A 290 -3.42 -1.58 -7.09
C ALA A 290 -4.37 -2.43 -7.93
N ILE A 291 -4.67 -3.63 -7.44
CA ILE A 291 -5.49 -4.61 -8.14
C ILE A 291 -6.95 -4.15 -8.22
N ALA A 292 -7.52 -4.24 -9.42
CA ALA A 292 -8.90 -3.84 -9.71
C ALA A 292 -9.63 -4.90 -10.54
N GLY A 293 -10.92 -4.64 -10.81
CA GLY A 293 -11.71 -5.44 -11.75
C GLY A 293 -11.89 -6.90 -11.34
N LYS A 294 -11.86 -7.80 -12.33
CA LYS A 294 -12.15 -9.24 -12.17
C LYS A 294 -11.18 -9.94 -11.21
N THR A 295 -9.95 -9.46 -11.08
CA THR A 295 -8.95 -10.04 -10.18
C THR A 295 -9.42 -9.98 -8.72
N LEU A 296 -10.19 -8.96 -8.33
CA LEU A 296 -10.76 -8.84 -6.98
C LEU A 296 -11.86 -9.87 -6.67
N TYR A 297 -12.42 -10.52 -7.70
CA TYR A 297 -13.37 -11.62 -7.55
C TYR A 297 -12.67 -12.99 -7.54
N ASN A 298 -11.45 -13.08 -8.08
CA ASN A 298 -10.79 -14.36 -8.32
C ASN A 298 -9.82 -14.72 -7.18
N ARG A 299 -10.29 -15.55 -6.24
CA ARG A 299 -9.48 -15.98 -5.06
C ARG A 299 -8.20 -16.73 -5.44
N GLU A 300 -8.23 -17.52 -6.52
CA GLU A 300 -7.02 -18.19 -7.02
C GLU A 300 -5.98 -17.15 -7.49
N SER A 301 -6.41 -16.15 -8.26
CA SER A 301 -5.52 -15.10 -8.73
C SER A 301 -4.97 -14.25 -7.60
N GLN A 302 -5.77 -13.97 -6.57
CA GLN A 302 -5.31 -13.27 -5.36
C GLN A 302 -4.22 -14.07 -4.66
N ALA A 303 -4.44 -15.37 -4.42
CA ALA A 303 -3.43 -16.25 -3.84
C ALA A 303 -2.16 -16.32 -4.71
N THR A 304 -2.29 -16.43 -6.04
CA THR A 304 -1.16 -16.44 -6.96
C THR A 304 -0.35 -15.15 -6.89
N ILE A 305 -0.99 -13.98 -6.94
CA ILE A 305 -0.32 -12.68 -6.86
C ILE A 305 0.41 -12.53 -5.51
N SER A 306 -0.27 -12.81 -4.40
CA SER A 306 0.33 -12.65 -3.09
C SER A 306 1.55 -13.57 -2.92
N GLN A 307 1.44 -14.84 -3.34
CA GLN A 307 2.57 -15.76 -3.27
C GLN A 307 3.75 -15.27 -4.14
N VAL A 308 3.49 -14.81 -5.36
CA VAL A 308 4.53 -14.25 -6.24
C VAL A 308 5.26 -13.10 -5.55
N ILE A 309 4.53 -12.15 -4.97
CA ILE A 309 5.14 -11.00 -4.31
C ILE A 309 5.97 -11.42 -3.09
N LYS A 310 5.45 -12.33 -2.25
CA LYS A 310 6.21 -12.83 -1.09
C LYS A 310 7.50 -13.52 -1.52
N GLU A 311 7.46 -14.36 -2.56
CA GLU A 311 8.68 -15.00 -3.08
C GLU A 311 9.70 -13.98 -3.58
N ILE A 312 9.27 -12.92 -4.28
CA ILE A 312 10.15 -11.83 -4.71
C ILE A 312 10.76 -11.10 -3.50
N MET A 313 9.95 -10.78 -2.50
CA MET A 313 10.43 -10.12 -1.27
C MET A 313 11.47 -10.98 -0.54
N VAL A 314 11.24 -12.30 -0.43
CA VAL A 314 12.24 -13.23 0.12
C VAL A 314 13.53 -13.17 -0.68
N ILE A 315 13.49 -13.23 -2.00
CA ILE A 315 14.70 -13.13 -2.85
C ILE A 315 15.46 -11.81 -2.59
N TYR A 316 14.76 -10.69 -2.45
CA TYR A 316 15.38 -9.40 -2.12
C TYR A 316 16.02 -9.43 -0.73
N TRP A 317 15.31 -9.91 0.28
CA TRP A 317 15.81 -9.98 1.66
C TRP A 317 17.02 -10.89 1.82
N LEU A 318 17.07 -12.00 1.09
CA LEU A 318 18.23 -12.90 1.07
C LEU A 318 19.45 -12.27 0.38
N ASN A 319 19.23 -11.31 -0.51
CA ASN A 319 20.30 -10.48 -1.11
C ASN A 319 20.62 -9.23 -0.28
N ASN A 320 20.13 -9.12 0.96
CA ASN A 320 20.25 -7.93 1.81
C ASN A 320 19.71 -6.65 1.15
N LYS A 321 18.77 -6.77 0.22
CA LYS A 321 18.03 -5.65 -0.38
C LYS A 321 16.66 -5.53 0.29
N ASP A 322 16.18 -4.30 0.44
CA ASP A 322 14.80 -4.04 0.84
C ASP A 322 13.85 -4.07 -0.36
N PHE A 323 12.58 -4.39 -0.10
CA PHE A 323 11.53 -4.38 -1.10
C PHE A 323 10.30 -3.70 -0.51
N TYR A 324 9.95 -2.54 -1.04
CA TYR A 324 8.79 -1.79 -0.60
C TYR A 324 7.50 -2.38 -1.17
N LEU A 325 6.62 -2.85 -0.30
CA LEU A 325 5.29 -3.33 -0.71
C LEU A 325 4.22 -2.40 -0.13
N SER A 326 3.34 -1.88 -0.98
CA SER A 326 2.10 -1.23 -0.56
C SER A 326 0.88 -1.89 -1.17
N LEU A 327 -0.27 -1.81 -0.50
CA LEU A 327 -1.56 -2.26 -1.02
C LEU A 327 -2.46 -1.07 -1.28
N SER A 328 -2.90 -0.85 -2.52
CA SER A 328 -3.86 0.22 -2.81
C SER A 328 -5.28 -0.34 -2.83
N THR A 329 -6.19 0.25 -2.05
CA THR A 329 -7.57 -0.22 -1.95
C THR A 329 -8.58 0.93 -1.86
N LYS A 330 -9.86 0.62 -2.07
CA LYS A 330 -10.98 1.55 -1.94
C LYS A 330 -11.95 1.04 -0.90
N ILE A 331 -12.69 1.94 -0.26
CA ILE A 331 -13.67 1.61 0.78
C ILE A 331 -14.64 0.52 0.32
N GLN A 332 -15.15 0.58 -0.92
CA GLN A 332 -16.09 -0.41 -1.43
C GLN A 332 -15.51 -1.82 -1.59
N TRP A 333 -14.19 -1.99 -1.55
CA TRP A 333 -13.51 -3.28 -1.60
C TRP A 333 -13.16 -3.82 -0.20
N LEU A 334 -13.51 -3.07 0.84
CA LEU A 334 -13.29 -3.42 2.24
C LEU A 334 -14.56 -3.89 2.93
N PHE A 335 -15.68 -4.11 2.22
CA PHE A 335 -16.87 -4.66 2.87
C PHE A 335 -16.60 -6.09 3.40
N LYS A 336 -16.91 -6.32 4.68
CA LYS A 336 -16.66 -7.58 5.42
C LYS A 336 -17.34 -8.78 4.77
N ASP A 337 -18.49 -8.57 4.14
CA ASP A 337 -19.21 -9.62 3.40
C ASP A 337 -18.59 -9.93 2.04
N GLY A 338 -17.58 -9.17 1.60
CA GLY A 338 -17.04 -9.26 0.25
C GLY A 338 -16.48 -10.64 -0.10
N VAL A 339 -15.83 -11.28 0.87
CA VAL A 339 -15.29 -12.64 0.72
C VAL A 339 -16.41 -13.67 0.59
N SER A 340 -17.37 -13.67 1.53
CA SER A 340 -18.46 -14.67 1.62
C SER A 340 -19.51 -14.52 0.53
N THR A 341 -19.70 -13.31 -0.01
CA THR A 341 -20.67 -13.01 -1.08
C THR A 341 -20.05 -12.97 -2.48
N ASN A 342 -18.76 -13.29 -2.59
CA ASN A 342 -18.01 -13.22 -3.85
C ASN A 342 -18.11 -11.87 -4.57
N LYS A 343 -18.11 -10.77 -3.80
CA LYS A 343 -18.02 -9.40 -4.29
C LYS A 343 -16.53 -9.01 -4.49
N PRO A 344 -16.23 -7.94 -5.24
CA PRO A 344 -14.84 -7.51 -5.39
C PRO A 344 -14.32 -7.03 -4.03
N THR A 345 -13.22 -7.62 -3.56
CA THR A 345 -12.65 -7.28 -2.26
C THR A 345 -11.13 -7.40 -2.26
N SER A 346 -10.48 -6.51 -1.51
CA SER A 346 -9.05 -6.54 -1.23
C SER A 346 -8.69 -7.28 0.06
N ILE A 347 -9.69 -7.75 0.84
CA ILE A 347 -9.46 -8.37 2.15
C ILE A 347 -8.49 -9.56 2.07
N PRO A 348 -8.60 -10.48 1.09
CA PRO A 348 -7.64 -11.58 0.97
C PRO A 348 -6.19 -11.12 0.75
N PHE A 349 -5.96 -10.01 0.04
CA PHE A 349 -4.61 -9.44 -0.08
C PHE A 349 -4.12 -8.88 1.26
N ILE A 350 -4.97 -8.14 1.98
CA ILE A 350 -4.63 -7.54 3.27
C ILE A 350 -4.27 -8.63 4.28
N GLU A 351 -5.07 -9.69 4.36
CA GLU A 351 -4.86 -10.78 5.32
C GLU A 351 -3.64 -11.62 4.96
N ASP A 352 -3.50 -11.99 3.69
CA ASP A 352 -2.42 -12.85 3.23
C ASP A 352 -1.06 -12.14 3.29
N LEU A 353 -1.01 -10.83 3.02
CA LEU A 353 0.21 -10.02 3.03
C LEU A 353 0.43 -9.26 4.34
N ASN A 354 -0.37 -9.51 5.39
CA ASN A 354 -0.18 -8.85 6.68
C ASN A 354 1.19 -9.21 7.28
N GLY A 355 1.97 -8.18 7.62
CA GLY A 355 3.38 -8.28 8.03
C GLY A 355 4.38 -8.19 6.87
N TRP A 356 3.92 -8.26 5.61
CA TRP A 356 4.76 -8.13 4.42
C TRP A 356 4.72 -6.74 3.79
N TYR A 357 3.56 -6.06 3.85
CA TYR A 357 3.45 -4.70 3.33
C TYR A 357 3.90 -3.64 4.35
N GLU A 358 4.42 -2.53 3.83
CA GLU A 358 4.77 -1.34 4.60
C GLU A 358 3.54 -0.49 4.93
N ASN A 359 2.53 -0.50 4.06
CA ASN A 359 1.27 0.23 4.26
C ASN A 359 0.15 -0.23 3.33
N ILE A 360 -1.07 0.13 3.74
CA ILE A 360 -2.27 0.13 2.91
C ILE A 360 -2.58 1.57 2.51
N ASP A 361 -2.55 1.85 1.21
CA ASP A 361 -2.98 3.10 0.61
C ASP A 361 -4.50 3.09 0.38
N LEU A 362 -5.24 3.75 1.26
CA LEU A 362 -6.69 3.87 1.18
C LEU A 362 -7.06 5.02 0.24
N LEU A 363 -7.46 4.69 -0.98
CA LEU A 363 -7.88 5.66 -1.99
C LEU A 363 -9.25 6.23 -1.63
N MET A 364 -9.26 7.51 -1.25
CA MET A 364 -10.46 8.25 -0.82
C MET A 364 -11.10 9.07 -1.94
N TYR A 365 -10.56 8.97 -3.15
CA TYR A 365 -11.08 9.60 -4.36
C TYR A 365 -11.73 8.55 -5.28
N ASN A 366 -12.61 9.01 -6.19
CA ASN A 366 -13.39 8.13 -7.07
C ASN A 366 -14.14 7.01 -6.29
N ALA A 367 -14.63 7.34 -5.09
CA ALA A 367 -15.49 6.48 -4.29
C ALA A 367 -16.95 6.62 -4.78
N TYR A 368 -17.61 5.49 -5.07
CA TYR A 368 -18.98 5.50 -5.64
C TYR A 368 -20.00 5.97 -4.59
N ARG A 369 -20.90 6.89 -4.97
CA ARG A 369 -21.50 7.85 -4.02
C ARG A 369 -22.72 7.35 -3.23
N ASP A 370 -23.54 6.47 -3.79
CA ASP A 370 -24.84 6.14 -3.18
C ASP A 370 -24.80 5.02 -2.13
N ILE A 371 -23.81 4.14 -2.20
CA ILE A 371 -23.68 2.97 -1.31
C ILE A 371 -22.66 3.17 -0.19
N ASN A 372 -21.78 4.17 -0.32
CA ASN A 372 -20.72 4.44 0.64
C ASN A 372 -21.15 5.59 1.55
N PHE A 373 -21.88 5.27 2.62
CA PHE A 373 -22.21 6.20 3.68
C PHE A 373 -21.73 5.67 5.03
N VAL A 374 -21.48 6.59 5.95
CA VAL A 374 -21.12 6.28 7.33
C VAL A 374 -22.25 6.72 8.24
N THR A 375 -22.71 5.85 9.14
CA THR A 375 -23.63 6.26 10.19
C THR A 375 -22.82 6.79 11.38
N ALA A 376 -22.99 8.07 11.71
CA ALA A 376 -22.33 8.69 12.85
C ALA A 376 -22.66 7.95 14.16
N LYS A 377 -21.64 7.60 14.94
CA LYS A 377 -21.82 6.83 16.20
C LYS A 377 -21.92 7.72 17.44
N GLU A 378 -21.57 8.98 17.29
CA GLU A 378 -21.63 10.05 18.28
C GLU A 378 -21.95 11.37 17.56
N ASP A 379 -22.23 12.42 18.33
CA ASP A 379 -22.39 13.76 17.78
C ASP A 379 -21.04 14.30 17.33
N ILE A 380 -20.97 14.85 16.11
CA ILE A 380 -19.75 15.33 15.48
C ILE A 380 -19.92 16.81 15.17
N SER A 381 -18.88 17.59 15.46
CA SER A 381 -18.76 18.98 15.06
C SER A 381 -17.40 19.18 14.41
N ILE A 382 -17.38 19.63 13.15
CA ILE A 382 -16.17 19.91 12.40
C ILE A 382 -16.24 21.34 11.88
N GLU A 383 -15.25 22.13 12.25
CA GLU A 383 -15.06 23.48 11.72
C GLU A 383 -14.23 23.40 10.44
N TYR A 384 -14.71 24.05 9.39
CA TYR A 384 -14.00 24.22 8.14
C TYR A 384 -14.44 25.51 7.46
N ASN A 385 -13.48 26.35 7.09
CA ASN A 385 -13.75 27.64 6.44
C ASN A 385 -14.67 28.57 7.24
N GLY A 386 -14.54 28.58 8.57
CA GLY A 386 -15.38 29.39 9.47
C GLY A 386 -16.83 28.91 9.57
N ASN A 387 -17.17 27.80 8.90
CA ASN A 387 -18.45 27.13 9.03
C ASN A 387 -18.29 25.90 9.92
N THR A 388 -19.28 25.63 10.76
CA THR A 388 -19.31 24.41 11.56
C THR A 388 -20.36 23.45 11.01
N THR A 389 -19.91 22.29 10.54
CA THR A 389 -20.79 21.17 10.20
C THR A 389 -21.09 20.40 11.48
N PHE A 390 -22.36 20.27 11.82
CA PHE A 390 -22.85 19.44 12.93
C PHE A 390 -23.59 18.22 12.38
N ILE A 391 -23.21 17.03 12.85
CA ILE A 391 -23.85 15.76 12.50
C ILE A 391 -24.25 15.07 13.79
N LYS A 392 -25.53 14.70 13.89
CA LYS A 392 -26.04 13.99 15.07
C LYS A 392 -25.73 12.51 15.00
N LYS A 393 -25.58 11.89 16.17
CA LYS A 393 -25.53 10.44 16.30
C LYS A 393 -26.71 9.78 15.56
N GLY A 394 -26.39 8.80 14.72
CA GLY A 394 -27.36 8.08 13.89
C GLY A 394 -27.59 8.68 12.49
N GLU A 395 -27.12 9.89 12.22
CA GLU A 395 -27.21 10.49 10.89
C GLU A 395 -26.22 9.83 9.91
N LYS A 396 -26.63 9.77 8.64
CA LYS A 396 -25.78 9.25 7.56
C LYS A 396 -24.91 10.37 6.99
N ILE A 397 -23.61 10.19 7.11
CA ILE A 397 -22.58 10.99 6.47
C ILE A 397 -22.35 10.41 5.07
N LYS A 398 -22.69 11.17 4.04
CA LYS A 398 -22.56 10.78 2.64
C LYS A 398 -21.54 11.67 1.95
N SER A 399 -20.91 11.16 0.90
CA SER A 399 -20.19 12.02 -0.04
C SER A 399 -21.19 13.03 -0.62
N THR A 400 -20.88 14.31 -0.47
CA THR A 400 -21.65 15.43 -1.05
C THR A 400 -21.07 15.84 -2.41
N TYR A 401 -19.97 15.21 -2.82
CA TYR A 401 -19.23 15.59 -4.02
C TYR A 401 -20.06 15.43 -5.30
N GLY A 402 -20.10 16.51 -6.07
CA GLY A 402 -20.51 16.59 -7.48
C GLY A 402 -19.41 17.32 -8.26
N ILE A 403 -19.43 17.27 -9.59
CA ILE A 403 -18.44 18.01 -10.41
C ILE A 403 -18.44 19.49 -9.96
N GLY A 404 -17.27 20.01 -9.58
CA GLY A 404 -17.09 21.39 -9.12
C GLY A 404 -17.47 21.68 -7.65
N LYS A 405 -17.89 20.68 -6.88
CA LYS A 405 -18.15 20.82 -5.44
C LYS A 405 -17.00 20.26 -4.62
N GLU A 406 -16.73 20.87 -3.49
CA GLU A 406 -15.79 20.36 -2.51
C GLU A 406 -16.45 19.30 -1.63
N GLU A 407 -15.69 18.26 -1.23
CA GLU A 407 -16.19 17.25 -0.30
C GLU A 407 -16.22 17.80 1.13
N ASP A 408 -17.27 17.45 1.89
CA ASP A 408 -17.38 17.84 3.30
C ASP A 408 -16.33 17.11 4.15
N PRO A 409 -15.51 17.82 4.96
CA PRO A 409 -14.55 17.20 5.88
C PRO A 409 -15.15 16.11 6.78
N ALA A 410 -16.43 16.23 7.13
CA ALA A 410 -17.10 15.24 7.95
C ALA A 410 -17.22 13.87 7.29
N TYR A 411 -17.32 13.82 5.96
CA TYR A 411 -17.29 12.57 5.21
C TYR A 411 -15.94 11.85 5.38
N PHE A 412 -14.83 12.58 5.25
CA PHE A 412 -13.50 12.02 5.47
C PHE A 412 -13.30 11.59 6.92
N TYR A 413 -13.67 12.43 7.89
CA TYR A 413 -13.61 12.11 9.31
C TYR A 413 -14.39 10.82 9.64
N GLY A 414 -15.67 10.77 9.26
CA GLY A 414 -16.53 9.62 9.55
C GLY A 414 -16.02 8.33 8.91
N THR A 415 -15.55 8.42 7.66
CA THR A 415 -14.99 7.27 6.95
C THR A 415 -13.74 6.74 7.62
N LEU A 416 -12.83 7.62 8.01
CA LEU A 416 -11.62 7.22 8.73
C LEU A 416 -11.96 6.55 10.06
N LYS A 417 -12.85 7.13 10.88
CA LYS A 417 -13.28 6.47 12.12
C LYS A 417 -13.88 5.09 11.86
N ASN A 418 -14.76 4.96 10.87
CA ASN A 418 -15.33 3.66 10.54
C ASN A 418 -14.29 2.58 10.19
N LEU A 419 -13.11 2.97 9.67
CA LEU A 419 -12.06 2.03 9.29
C LEU A 419 -11.04 1.78 10.39
N ILE A 420 -10.66 2.80 11.15
CA ILE A 420 -9.51 2.73 12.06
C ILE A 420 -9.87 2.80 13.55
N ASP A 421 -11.10 3.15 13.88
CA ASP A 421 -11.62 3.16 15.25
C ASP A 421 -12.38 1.86 15.52
N LYS A 422 -11.89 1.04 16.46
CA LYS A 422 -12.49 -0.27 16.77
C LYS A 422 -13.95 -0.13 17.20
N LYS A 423 -14.29 0.88 18.01
CA LYS A 423 -15.66 1.08 18.53
C LYS A 423 -16.63 1.43 17.41
N TRP A 424 -16.19 2.25 16.45
CA TRP A 424 -16.99 2.54 15.26
C TRP A 424 -17.08 1.34 14.32
N ASN A 425 -15.96 0.64 14.11
CA ASN A 425 -15.87 -0.48 13.18
C ASN A 425 -16.64 -1.74 13.63
N ASP A 426 -16.75 -2.01 14.93
CA ASP A 426 -17.46 -3.18 15.47
C ASP A 426 -18.90 -3.28 14.94
N GLN A 427 -19.50 -2.14 14.57
CA GLN A 427 -20.84 -2.04 13.97
C GLN A 427 -20.83 -1.57 12.51
N ALA A 428 -19.66 -1.44 11.90
CA ALA A 428 -19.51 -1.05 10.50
C ALA A 428 -19.43 -2.30 9.60
N GLU A 429 -19.93 -2.15 8.38
CA GLU A 429 -19.87 -3.20 7.35
C GLU A 429 -18.49 -3.32 6.69
N VAL A 430 -17.55 -2.42 7.02
CA VAL A 430 -16.20 -2.36 6.45
C VAL A 430 -15.17 -3.02 7.36
N TYR A 431 -14.12 -3.57 6.75
CA TYR A 431 -13.00 -4.24 7.40
C TYR A 431 -12.23 -3.27 8.30
N TYR A 432 -11.77 -3.76 9.45
CA TYR A 432 -11.01 -2.96 10.41
C TYR A 432 -9.56 -2.81 9.94
N LEU A 433 -9.08 -1.58 9.88
CA LEU A 433 -7.70 -1.23 9.51
C LEU A 433 -6.94 -0.56 10.67
N GLY A 434 -7.54 -0.43 11.85
CA GLY A 434 -6.93 0.28 12.98
C GLY A 434 -5.81 -0.50 13.70
N ASP A 435 -5.40 -1.65 13.20
CA ASP A 435 -4.17 -2.35 13.56
C ASP A 435 -3.18 -2.43 12.39
N LYS A 436 -3.48 -1.74 11.27
CA LYS A 436 -2.66 -1.74 10.06
C LYS A 436 -2.00 -0.37 9.84
N PRO A 437 -0.81 -0.35 9.21
CA PRO A 437 -0.22 0.89 8.71
C PRO A 437 -1.04 1.42 7.52
N VAL A 438 -1.62 2.62 7.62
CA VAL A 438 -2.52 3.18 6.61
C VAL A 438 -1.98 4.50 6.08
N LYS A 439 -1.99 4.68 4.75
CA LYS A 439 -1.85 5.96 4.06
C LYS A 439 -3.19 6.38 3.46
N ILE A 440 -3.40 7.69 3.35
CA ILE A 440 -4.60 8.22 2.70
C ILE A 440 -4.28 8.63 1.27
N GLY A 441 -4.91 7.97 0.33
CA GLY A 441 -4.84 8.31 -1.07
C GLY A 441 -5.79 9.45 -1.41
N VAL A 442 -5.21 10.57 -1.82
CA VAL A 442 -5.90 11.78 -2.24
C VAL A 442 -5.62 12.07 -3.71
N ALA A 443 -6.50 12.83 -4.33
CA ALA A 443 -6.37 13.25 -5.72
C ALA A 443 -6.90 14.67 -5.86
N SER A 444 -6.30 15.48 -6.74
CA SER A 444 -6.85 16.80 -7.05
C SER A 444 -8.23 16.67 -7.73
N THR A 445 -8.95 17.78 -7.83
CA THR A 445 -10.18 17.88 -8.63
C THR A 445 -9.98 17.63 -10.13
N TYR A 446 -8.74 17.70 -10.63
CA TYR A 446 -8.40 17.42 -12.02
C TYR A 446 -8.00 15.95 -12.25
N SER A 447 -7.52 15.27 -11.22
CA SER A 447 -7.14 13.84 -11.29
C SER A 447 -8.29 12.90 -10.89
N SER A 448 -9.44 13.44 -10.48
CA SER A 448 -10.55 12.68 -9.90
C SER A 448 -11.90 13.16 -10.40
N SER A 449 -12.81 12.22 -10.62
CA SER A 449 -14.22 12.48 -10.91
C SER A 449 -15.09 12.61 -9.65
N ALA A 450 -14.59 12.19 -8.47
CA ALA A 450 -15.30 12.26 -7.19
C ALA A 450 -14.38 12.40 -5.97
N SER A 451 -14.79 13.18 -4.96
CA SER A 451 -14.10 13.33 -3.66
C SER A 451 -12.67 13.84 -3.80
N GLY A 452 -12.49 14.92 -4.59
CA GLY A 452 -11.21 15.57 -4.79
C GLY A 452 -10.74 16.38 -3.57
N PHE A 453 -9.45 16.31 -3.31
CA PHE A 453 -8.70 17.22 -2.44
C PHE A 453 -8.73 18.62 -3.04
N LYS A 454 -9.02 19.63 -2.21
CA LYS A 454 -8.98 21.04 -2.60
C LYS A 454 -8.24 21.83 -1.51
N ILE A 455 -7.38 22.75 -1.93
CA ILE A 455 -6.77 23.77 -1.09
C ILE A 455 -7.57 25.06 -1.29
N LYS A 456 -8.00 25.68 -0.20
CA LYS A 456 -8.91 26.84 -0.26
C LYS A 456 -8.28 28.06 -0.95
N ASP A 457 -7.04 28.39 -0.59
CA ASP A 457 -6.29 29.49 -1.15
C ASP A 457 -5.18 28.94 -2.05
N GLU A 458 -5.51 28.69 -3.32
CA GLU A 458 -4.52 28.28 -4.32
C GLU A 458 -3.41 29.33 -4.51
N GLU A 459 -3.64 30.57 -4.05
CA GLU A 459 -2.67 31.68 -4.03
C GLU A 459 -1.67 31.63 -2.86
N ASP A 460 -2.05 31.02 -1.73
CA ASP A 460 -1.15 30.71 -0.61
C ASP A 460 -1.26 29.22 -0.26
N PRO A 461 -0.78 28.34 -1.16
CA PRO A 461 -0.86 26.93 -0.94
C PRO A 461 -0.14 26.56 0.35
N GLU A 462 0.96 27.21 0.74
CA GLU A 462 1.71 26.83 1.95
C GLU A 462 0.92 27.00 3.25
N ASN A 463 -0.09 27.87 3.30
CA ASN A 463 -0.89 28.12 4.50
C ASN A 463 -2.39 27.84 4.33
N GLY A 464 -2.83 27.40 3.14
CA GLY A 464 -4.22 27.09 2.86
C GLY A 464 -4.72 25.87 3.65
N GLU A 465 -5.87 26.03 4.32
CA GLU A 465 -6.58 24.89 4.91
C GLU A 465 -7.24 24.07 3.80
N SER A 466 -7.14 22.75 3.88
CA SER A 466 -7.86 21.80 3.02
C SER A 466 -8.99 21.11 3.78
N ASN A 467 -9.99 20.63 3.05
CA ASN A 467 -11.04 19.79 3.64
C ASN A 467 -10.47 18.54 4.36
N TRP A 468 -9.36 18.00 3.87
CA TRP A 468 -8.63 16.91 4.51
C TRP A 468 -7.96 17.33 5.83
N SER A 469 -7.28 18.48 5.86
CA SER A 469 -6.62 18.94 7.08
C SER A 469 -7.65 19.21 8.18
N ALA A 470 -8.82 19.76 7.87
CA ALA A 470 -9.89 19.95 8.85
C ALA A 470 -10.36 18.62 9.47
N ALA A 471 -10.58 17.60 8.63
CA ALA A 471 -10.97 16.26 9.08
C ALA A 471 -9.91 15.62 10.00
N LEU A 472 -8.64 15.72 9.62
CA LEU A 472 -7.54 15.13 10.38
C LEU A 472 -7.22 15.90 11.67
N VAL A 473 -7.32 17.23 11.66
CA VAL A 473 -7.21 18.05 12.88
C VAL A 473 -8.31 17.67 13.86
N LYS A 474 -9.54 17.47 13.39
CA LYS A 474 -10.62 16.96 14.25
C LYS A 474 -10.28 15.59 14.82
N LEU A 475 -9.82 14.63 13.99
CA LEU A 475 -9.40 13.30 14.46
C LEU A 475 -8.31 13.39 15.53
N ALA A 476 -7.33 14.28 15.36
CA ALA A 476 -6.25 14.49 16.31
C ALA A 476 -6.71 15.16 17.62
N LYS A 477 -7.75 16.00 17.57
CA LYS A 477 -8.33 16.69 18.73
C LYS A 477 -9.25 15.80 19.57
N ASP A 478 -9.77 14.70 19.04
CA ASP A 478 -10.57 13.72 19.78
C ASP A 478 -9.69 12.87 20.73
N LYS A 479 -9.05 13.55 21.71
CA LYS A 479 -8.03 13.03 22.66
C LYS A 479 -8.56 12.06 23.73
N ASN A 480 -9.46 11.15 23.39
CA ASN A 480 -9.69 9.94 24.20
C ASN A 480 -8.58 8.91 23.88
N GLU A 481 -8.43 7.79 24.62
CA GLU A 481 -7.49 6.69 24.28
C GLU A 481 -7.56 6.25 22.80
N LEU A 482 -8.71 6.52 22.18
CA LEU A 482 -9.07 6.38 20.77
C LEU A 482 -8.30 7.32 19.82
N GLY A 483 -8.12 8.61 20.15
CA GLY A 483 -7.45 9.58 19.27
C GLY A 483 -5.95 9.33 19.15
N GLU A 484 -5.34 8.78 20.21
CA GLU A 484 -3.92 8.44 20.21
C GLU A 484 -3.60 7.18 19.40
N SER A 485 -4.48 6.17 19.36
CA SER A 485 -4.27 4.99 18.48
C SER A 485 -4.54 5.33 17.00
N ILE A 486 -5.58 6.11 16.72
CA ILE A 486 -5.99 6.47 15.35
C ILE A 486 -4.93 7.32 14.63
N THR A 487 -4.41 8.34 15.30
CA THR A 487 -3.35 9.18 14.70
C THR A 487 -2.02 8.46 14.56
N ARG A 488 -1.73 7.41 15.36
CA ARG A 488 -0.50 6.61 15.22
C ARG A 488 -0.45 5.76 13.96
N ASN A 489 -1.61 5.31 13.46
CA ASN A 489 -1.71 4.40 12.33
C ASN A 489 -1.62 5.07 10.95
N LEU A 490 -1.77 6.40 10.94
CA LEU A 490 -1.72 7.19 9.72
C LEU A 490 -0.26 7.49 9.32
N LEU A 491 0.26 6.79 8.32
CA LEU A 491 1.65 6.94 7.86
C LEU A 491 1.82 8.04 6.79
N GLY A 492 0.81 8.88 6.59
CA GLY A 492 0.85 9.97 5.62
C GLY A 492 -0.09 9.75 4.45
N PHE A 493 0.33 10.20 3.27
CA PHE A 493 -0.54 10.30 2.10
C PHE A 493 0.05 9.65 0.87
N SER A 494 -0.83 9.28 -0.05
CA SER A 494 -0.49 9.18 -1.45
C SER A 494 -1.25 10.24 -2.25
N PHE A 495 -0.63 10.79 -3.28
CA PHE A 495 -1.23 11.81 -4.13
C PHE A 495 -1.27 11.31 -5.57
N PHE A 496 -2.48 11.05 -6.07
CA PHE A 496 -2.68 10.68 -7.47
C PHE A 496 -2.60 11.93 -8.36
N GLY A 497 -1.39 12.29 -8.78
CA GLY A 497 -1.24 13.46 -9.63
C GLY A 497 0.11 14.17 -9.69
N ILE A 498 1.27 13.51 -9.64
CA ILE A 498 2.55 14.25 -9.82
C ILE A 498 2.51 15.10 -11.09
N ASN A 499 2.07 14.52 -12.22
CA ASN A 499 1.92 15.24 -13.49
C ASN A 499 0.93 16.41 -13.37
N ILE A 500 -0.14 16.24 -12.60
CA ILE A 500 -1.18 17.26 -12.42
C ILE A 500 -0.69 18.39 -11.51
N ASP A 501 0.01 18.07 -10.42
CA ASP A 501 0.64 19.07 -9.55
C ASP A 501 1.64 19.90 -10.34
N GLN A 502 2.36 19.26 -11.26
CA GLN A 502 3.31 19.93 -12.13
C GLN A 502 2.63 20.96 -13.03
N ILE A 503 1.52 20.59 -13.69
CA ILE A 503 0.73 21.51 -14.51
C ILE A 503 0.20 22.68 -13.67
N LEU A 504 -0.40 22.40 -12.53
CA LEU A 504 -1.06 23.41 -11.70
C LEU A 504 -0.09 24.36 -11.00
N SER A 505 1.09 23.87 -10.61
CA SER A 505 2.06 24.64 -9.83
C SER A 505 3.02 25.47 -10.68
N ASN A 506 3.08 25.20 -12.00
CA ASN A 506 4.06 25.82 -12.90
C ASN A 506 3.42 26.34 -14.20
N PRO A 507 2.35 27.17 -14.15
CA PRO A 507 1.65 27.62 -15.36
C PRO A 507 2.57 28.40 -16.32
N SER A 508 2.48 28.11 -17.62
CA SER A 508 3.29 28.69 -18.71
C SER A 508 3.01 30.17 -18.97
N SER A 509 1.92 30.72 -18.44
CA SER A 509 1.46 32.11 -18.65
C SER A 509 2.41 33.26 -18.25
N LYS A 510 3.66 33.00 -17.86
CA LYS A 510 4.65 34.04 -17.52
C LYS A 510 5.91 34.07 -18.39
N GLU A 511 6.19 33.06 -19.20
CA GLU A 511 7.30 33.09 -20.16
C GLU A 511 6.90 32.36 -21.46
N PRO A 512 7.02 33.00 -22.64
CA PRO A 512 6.79 32.31 -23.90
C PRO A 512 7.88 31.24 -24.09
N LEU A 513 7.48 29.97 -24.04
CA LEU A 513 8.36 28.87 -24.41
C LEU A 513 8.53 28.84 -25.94
N PRO A 514 9.72 28.51 -26.46
CA PRO A 514 9.86 28.20 -27.87
C PRO A 514 8.90 27.07 -28.21
N GLU A 515 8.12 27.24 -29.28
CA GLU A 515 7.37 26.13 -29.87
C GLU A 515 8.36 25.00 -30.14
N ASP A 516 8.30 23.92 -29.35
CA ASP A 516 8.91 22.69 -29.78
C ASP A 516 8.07 22.15 -30.95
N GLU A 517 8.72 21.46 -31.90
CA GLU A 517 8.06 20.89 -33.07
C GLU A 517 6.95 19.86 -32.71
N SER A 518 6.74 19.58 -31.42
CA SER A 518 5.70 18.70 -30.88
C SER A 518 4.45 19.42 -30.35
N GLY A 519 4.42 20.76 -30.34
CA GLY A 519 3.26 21.54 -29.91
C GLY A 519 2.92 21.42 -28.41
N ASN A 520 3.87 21.02 -27.56
CA ASN A 520 3.66 20.89 -26.11
C ASN A 520 3.96 22.23 -25.39
N ILE A 521 2.95 22.83 -24.74
CA ILE A 521 3.04 24.18 -24.14
C ILE A 521 3.28 24.14 -22.59
N GLY A 522 3.47 22.96 -21.98
CA GLY A 522 3.59 22.85 -20.51
C GLY A 522 5.01 22.82 -19.92
N PRO A 523 5.11 22.99 -18.58
CA PRO A 523 6.37 23.04 -17.85
C PRO A 523 7.01 21.64 -17.75
N LYS A 524 8.05 21.36 -18.54
CA LYS A 524 8.76 20.06 -18.50
C LYS A 524 9.60 19.85 -17.23
N ASN A 525 10.11 20.93 -16.64
CA ASN A 525 10.95 20.90 -15.44
C ASN A 525 10.17 21.42 -14.21
N PRO A 526 9.92 20.58 -13.19
CA PRO A 526 9.26 21.00 -11.95
C PRO A 526 10.09 21.98 -11.14
N LYS A 527 9.58 23.20 -10.96
CA LYS A 527 10.16 24.24 -10.08
C LYS A 527 9.36 24.44 -8.79
N LYS A 528 8.07 24.10 -8.80
CA LYS A 528 7.12 24.28 -7.69
C LYS A 528 6.18 23.09 -7.56
N TRP A 529 5.71 22.86 -6.33
CA TRP A 529 4.80 21.77 -5.96
C TRP A 529 3.78 22.27 -4.93
N ASN A 530 2.57 22.61 -5.36
CA ASN A 530 1.58 23.19 -4.45
C ASN A 530 0.91 22.10 -3.61
N ASN A 531 0.41 21.03 -4.23
CA ASN A 531 -0.32 19.99 -3.52
C ASN A 531 0.62 19.09 -2.70
N GLY A 532 1.74 18.67 -3.28
CA GLY A 532 2.71 17.81 -2.61
C GLY A 532 3.29 18.44 -1.34
N ILE A 533 3.72 19.71 -1.39
CA ILE A 533 4.29 20.41 -0.22
C ILE A 533 3.28 20.51 0.92
N ASN A 534 2.01 20.77 0.62
CA ASN A 534 0.95 20.82 1.62
C ASN A 534 0.77 19.51 2.38
N LEU A 535 0.68 18.41 1.64
CA LEU A 535 0.54 17.08 2.23
C LEU A 535 1.77 16.72 3.06
N LYS A 536 2.98 17.07 2.58
CA LYS A 536 4.24 16.85 3.31
C LYS A 536 4.29 17.64 4.62
N LYS A 537 3.92 18.92 4.61
CA LYS A 537 3.84 19.78 5.81
C LYS A 537 2.86 19.20 6.84
N PHE A 538 1.73 18.66 6.39
CA PHE A 538 0.79 17.99 7.29
C PHE A 538 1.45 16.78 7.98
N ILE A 539 2.15 15.93 7.22
CA ILE A 539 2.87 14.78 7.77
C ILE A 539 3.87 15.24 8.82
N GLU A 540 4.74 16.21 8.51
CA GLU A 540 5.78 16.71 9.41
C GLU A 540 5.22 17.32 10.69
N ASN A 541 4.11 18.06 10.61
CA ASN A 541 3.45 18.61 11.79
C ASN A 541 2.87 17.50 12.67
N SER A 542 2.30 16.46 12.06
CA SER A 542 1.76 15.31 12.81
C SER A 542 2.86 14.50 13.52
N GLU A 543 4.06 14.41 12.95
CA GLU A 543 5.19 13.70 13.55
C GLU A 543 5.81 14.47 14.73
N LYS A 544 5.91 15.80 14.64
CA LYS A 544 6.36 16.65 15.76
C LYS A 544 5.50 16.43 17.00
N ASP A 545 4.18 16.33 16.80
CA ASP A 545 3.24 16.06 17.89
C ASP A 545 3.39 14.64 18.48
N ARG A 546 3.77 13.64 17.69
CA ARG A 546 4.07 12.28 18.17
C ARG A 546 5.34 12.25 19.03
N ASN A 547 6.42 12.87 18.54
CA ASN A 547 7.73 12.83 19.20
C ASN A 547 7.78 13.64 20.49
N ASN A 548 6.95 14.69 20.62
CA ASN A 548 6.83 15.45 21.86
C ASN A 548 6.11 14.67 22.98
N LYS A 549 5.34 13.62 22.66
CA LYS A 549 4.59 12.82 23.62
C LYS A 549 5.32 11.57 24.13
N THR A 550 6.37 11.12 23.46
CA THR A 550 7.20 9.97 23.88
C THR A 550 8.30 10.34 24.89
N ARG A 551 8.39 11.61 25.30
CA ARG A 551 9.23 12.06 26.42
C ARG A 551 8.44 12.06 27.73
N PHE A 552 8.11 10.88 28.27
CA PHE A 552 7.69 10.72 29.67
C PHE A 552 8.15 9.37 30.22
#